data_AF-A0A1I4YRV5-F1
#
_entry.id   AF-A0A1I4YRV5-F1
#
_cell.length_a   1.000
_cell.length_b   1.000
_cell.length_c   1.000
_cell.angle_alpha   90.00
_cell.angle_beta   90.00
_cell.angle_gamma   90.00
#
_symmetry.space_group_name_H-M   'P 1'
#
loop_
_entity.id
_entity.type
_entity.pdbx_description
1 polymer ?
#
loop_
_entity_poly.entity_id
_entity_poly.type
_entity_poly.pdbx_seq_one_letter_code
_entity_poly.pdbx_strand_id
1 'polypeptide(L)'
;MYSQTSLDCDTLLKWCKLLNYDFFRLYSQHLILYSPTDLLRKNKIKTQKTNLPQFRKSLYTIEIIEFVLGLLESGEKSRQQIIQEYNIPKTTLYKWINKYPSNGT
;
A
#
# COMPACT_ATOMS: atom_id res chain seq x y z
N MET A 1 -26.05 -1.48 -8.16
CA MET A 1 -24.58 -1.59 -7.99
C MET A 1 -23.84 -1.38 -9.29
N TYR A 2 -23.86 -2.35 -10.22
CA TYR A 2 -23.04 -2.26 -11.45
C TYR A 2 -23.46 -1.10 -12.38
N SER A 3 -24.76 -0.84 -12.47
CA SER A 3 -25.32 0.27 -13.27
C SER A 3 -25.45 1.58 -12.50
N GLN A 4 -25.01 1.63 -11.23
CA GLN A 4 -25.10 2.83 -10.40
C GLN A 4 -23.78 3.57 -10.40
N THR A 5 -23.83 4.89 -10.51
CA THR A 5 -22.65 5.77 -10.54
C THR A 5 -21.98 5.94 -9.18
N SER A 6 -22.72 5.70 -8.10
CA SER A 6 -22.23 5.80 -6.72
C SER A 6 -22.83 4.71 -5.84
N LEU A 7 -22.14 4.41 -4.74
CA LEU A 7 -22.58 3.45 -3.74
C LEU A 7 -22.55 4.10 -2.36
N ASP A 8 -23.55 3.76 -1.55
CA ASP A 8 -23.56 4.10 -0.14
C ASP A 8 -22.43 3.38 0.63
N CYS A 9 -21.75 4.12 1.52
CA CYS A 9 -20.61 3.63 2.29
C CYS A 9 -20.98 2.49 3.24
N ASP A 10 -22.18 2.51 3.83
CA ASP A 10 -22.62 1.49 4.77
C ASP A 10 -22.79 0.14 4.07
N THR A 11 -23.24 0.19 2.81
CA THR A 11 -23.26 -0.97 1.92
C THR A 11 -21.83 -1.44 1.65
N LEU A 12 -20.93 -0.57 1.20
CA LEU A 12 -19.54 -0.95 0.88
C LEU A 12 -18.82 -1.62 2.06
N LEU A 13 -19.05 -1.13 3.29
CA LEU A 13 -18.51 -1.72 4.53
C LEU A 13 -19.06 -3.13 4.82
N LYS A 14 -20.34 -3.39 4.55
CA LYS A 14 -20.93 -4.73 4.68
C LYS A 14 -20.28 -5.71 3.71
N TRP A 15 -20.02 -5.28 2.48
CA TRP A 15 -19.30 -6.08 1.48
C TRP A 15 -17.85 -6.33 1.87
N CYS A 16 -17.16 -5.35 2.47
CA CYS A 16 -15.81 -5.56 3.01
C CYS A 16 -15.77 -6.72 4.01
N LYS A 17 -16.76 -6.77 4.92
CA LYS A 17 -16.88 -7.86 5.92
C LYS A 17 -17.24 -9.19 5.27
N LEU A 18 -18.20 -9.20 4.35
CA LEU A 18 -18.66 -10.43 3.69
C LEU A 18 -17.54 -11.11 2.89
N LEU A 19 -16.77 -10.31 2.14
CA LEU A 19 -15.71 -10.81 1.27
C LEU A 19 -14.36 -10.94 1.99
N ASN A 20 -14.26 -10.48 3.24
CA ASN A 20 -12.99 -10.27 3.94
C ASN A 20 -11.97 -9.48 3.10
N TYR A 21 -12.46 -8.57 2.26
CA TYR A 21 -11.68 -7.75 1.35
C TYR A 21 -11.83 -6.28 1.71
N ASP A 22 -10.76 -5.52 1.61
CA ASP A 22 -10.73 -4.11 1.99
C ASP A 22 -10.77 -3.23 0.75
N PHE A 23 -11.97 -2.84 0.32
CA PHE A 23 -12.14 -1.98 -0.88
C PHE A 23 -11.50 -0.61 -0.72
N PHE A 24 -11.35 -0.13 0.51
CA PHE A 24 -10.72 1.15 0.80
C PHE A 24 -9.19 1.06 0.79
N ARG A 25 -8.63 -0.15 0.68
CA ARG A 25 -7.19 -0.36 0.65
C ARG A 25 -6.52 0.45 -0.44
N LEU A 26 -7.05 0.43 -1.66
CA LEU A 26 -6.46 1.16 -2.77
C LEU A 26 -6.37 2.67 -2.47
N TYR A 27 -7.43 3.25 -1.91
CA TYR A 27 -7.48 4.67 -1.60
C TYR A 27 -6.61 5.05 -0.39
N SER A 28 -6.73 4.29 0.71
CA SER A 28 -5.95 4.50 1.93
C SER A 28 -4.45 4.31 1.69
N GLN A 29 -4.05 3.41 0.79
CA GLN A 29 -2.65 3.16 0.49
C GLN A 29 -1.98 4.35 -0.20
N HIS A 30 -2.69 5.06 -1.08
CA HIS A 30 -2.20 6.32 -1.65
C HIS A 30 -2.00 7.37 -0.54
N LEU A 31 -2.96 7.52 0.37
CA LEU A 31 -2.82 8.43 1.51
C LEU A 31 -1.62 8.08 2.40
N ILE A 32 -1.37 6.79 2.58
CA ILE A 32 -0.27 6.29 3.40
C ILE A 32 1.11 6.65 2.82
N LEU A 33 1.30 6.62 1.49
CA LEU A 33 2.55 7.07 0.86
C LEU A 33 2.83 8.55 1.11
N TYR A 34 1.77 9.35 1.25
CA TYR A 34 1.87 10.78 1.55
C TYR A 34 1.81 11.09 3.05
N SER A 35 1.73 10.08 3.91
CA SER A 35 1.63 10.25 5.35
C SER A 35 3.01 10.45 6.00
N PRO A 36 3.13 11.31 7.03
CA PRO A 36 4.40 11.52 7.72
C PRO A 36 4.92 10.23 8.37
N THR A 37 6.21 9.95 8.14
CA THR A 37 6.89 8.68 8.43
C THR A 37 6.94 8.32 9.93
N ASP A 38 6.73 9.29 10.83
CA ASP A 38 6.78 9.09 12.28
C ASP A 38 5.66 8.16 12.80
N LEU A 39 4.52 8.13 12.10
CA LEU A 39 3.42 7.21 12.39
C LEU A 39 3.79 5.74 12.07
N LEU A 40 4.63 5.53 11.05
CA LEU A 40 5.06 4.20 10.60
C LEU A 40 6.02 3.53 11.60
N ARG A 41 6.83 4.32 12.31
CA ARG A 41 7.76 3.81 13.35
C ARG A 41 7.03 3.43 14.63
N LYS A 42 5.95 4.15 14.98
CA LYS A 42 5.07 3.84 16.13
C LYS A 42 4.15 2.64 15.89
N ASN A 43 3.86 2.28 14.64
CA ASN A 43 3.03 1.14 14.27
C ASN A 43 3.69 -0.25 14.45
N LYS A 44 4.72 -0.37 15.30
CA LYS A 44 4.93 -1.61 16.08
C LYS A 44 3.83 -1.75 17.14
N ILE A 45 2.57 -1.63 16.74
CA ILE A 45 1.44 -2.00 17.58
C ILE A 45 1.59 -3.51 17.75
N LYS A 46 1.95 -3.92 18.97
CA LYS A 46 1.87 -5.31 19.42
C LYS A 46 0.45 -5.76 19.06
N THR A 47 0.32 -6.63 18.07
CA THR A 47 -0.97 -7.18 17.66
C THR A 47 -1.51 -7.98 18.83
N GLN A 48 -2.36 -7.35 19.65
CA GLN A 48 -3.26 -8.07 20.51
C GLN A 48 -4.14 -8.93 19.60
N LYS A 49 -4.33 -10.20 19.94
CA LYS A 49 -5.24 -11.08 19.21
C LYS A 49 -6.65 -10.54 19.43
N THR A 50 -7.24 -9.99 18.37
CA THR A 50 -8.61 -9.48 18.37
C THR A 50 -9.51 -10.42 17.59
N ASN A 51 -10.77 -10.58 18.01
CA ASN A 51 -11.78 -11.35 17.26
C ASN A 51 -12.20 -10.66 15.95
N LEU A 52 -11.73 -9.44 15.70
CA LEU A 52 -11.98 -8.70 14.48
C LEU A 52 -10.93 -9.04 13.41
N PRO A 53 -11.32 -9.03 12.12
CA PRO A 53 -10.38 -9.20 11.02
C PRO A 53 -9.28 -8.14 11.11
N GLN A 54 -8.03 -8.61 11.21
CA GLN A 54 -6.86 -7.74 11.25
C GLN A 54 -6.44 -7.39 9.83
N PHE A 55 -6.46 -6.11 9.49
CA PHE A 55 -5.88 -5.65 8.24
C PHE A 55 -4.39 -6.00 8.20
N ARG A 56 -3.91 -6.47 7.05
CA ARG A 56 -2.54 -7.03 6.93
C ARG A 56 -1.50 -5.95 7.22
N LYS A 57 -0.44 -6.35 7.94
CA LYS A 57 0.67 -5.49 8.40
C LYS A 57 1.50 -4.84 7.28
N SER A 58 1.41 -5.29 6.03
CA SER A 58 2.24 -4.74 4.95
C SER A 58 1.58 -3.55 4.31
N LEU A 59 2.13 -2.37 4.61
CA LEU A 59 1.80 -1.08 4.01
C LEU A 59 1.98 -1.05 2.48
N TYR A 60 2.97 -1.84 2.03
CA TYR A 60 3.39 -1.93 0.66
C TYR A 60 2.90 -3.25 0.09
N THR A 61 1.91 -3.17 -0.80
CA THR A 61 1.41 -4.33 -1.53
C THR A 61 2.33 -4.60 -2.73
N ILE A 62 2.17 -5.77 -3.36
CA ILE A 62 3.02 -6.17 -4.50
C ILE A 62 2.84 -5.17 -5.65
N GLU A 63 1.61 -4.70 -5.88
CA GLU A 63 1.27 -3.77 -6.95
C GLU A 63 1.99 -2.42 -6.77
N ILE A 64 2.13 -1.93 -5.53
CA ILE A 64 2.91 -0.70 -5.26
C ILE A 64 4.40 -0.93 -5.47
N ILE A 65 4.90 -2.09 -5.07
CA ILE A 65 6.31 -2.43 -5.27
C ILE A 65 6.60 -2.47 -6.78
N GLU A 66 5.75 -3.13 -7.56
CA GLU A 66 5.86 -3.21 -9.02
C GLU A 66 5.75 -1.82 -9.67
N PHE A 67 4.79 -1.00 -9.26
CA PHE A 67 4.66 0.38 -9.76
C PHE A 67 5.93 1.21 -9.49
N VAL A 68 6.45 1.17 -8.26
CA VAL A 68 7.65 1.93 -7.87
C VAL A 68 8.90 1.44 -8.61
N LEU A 69 9.03 0.13 -8.83
CA LEU A 69 10.12 -0.43 -9.60
C LEU A 69 10.00 -0.09 -11.09
N GLY A 70 8.80 -0.10 -11.66
CA GLY A 70 8.53 0.34 -13.03
C GLY A 70 8.96 1.79 -13.29
N LEU A 71 8.70 2.71 -12.34
CA LEU A 71 9.17 4.11 -12.42
C LEU A 71 10.70 4.24 -12.41
N LEU A 72 11.40 3.32 -11.75
CA LEU A 72 12.87 3.28 -11.75
C LEU A 72 13.41 2.72 -13.06
N GLU A 73 12.76 1.68 -13.59
CA GLU A 73 13.15 1.03 -14.85
C GLU A 73 12.90 1.93 -16.06
N SER A 74 11.78 2.65 -16.09
CA SER A 74 11.47 3.64 -17.14
C SER A 74 12.36 4.89 -17.05
N GLY A 75 13.04 5.10 -15.92
CA GLY A 75 13.83 6.30 -15.66
C GLY A 75 13.00 7.55 -15.40
N GLU A 76 11.67 7.44 -15.28
CA GLU A 76 10.76 8.56 -14.98
C GLU A 76 11.09 9.23 -13.64
N LYS A 77 11.51 8.44 -12.66
CA LYS A 77 11.93 8.96 -11.35
C LYS A 77 13.22 8.31 -10.89
N SER A 78 14.09 9.14 -10.31
CA SER A 78 15.28 8.67 -9.61
C SER A 78 14.92 8.07 -8.24
N ARG A 79 15.82 7.24 -7.71
CA ARG A 79 15.70 6.68 -6.34
C ARG A 79 15.46 7.77 -5.30
N GLN A 80 16.09 8.93 -5.44
CA GLN A 80 15.96 10.04 -4.50
C GLN A 80 14.57 10.69 -4.58
N GLN A 81 14.04 10.89 -5.79
CA GLN A 81 12.69 11.40 -5.99
C GLN A 81 11.64 10.46 -5.38
N ILE A 82 11.79 9.15 -5.58
CA ILE A 82 10.88 8.14 -5.01
C ILE A 82 10.87 8.18 -3.48
N ILE A 83 12.06 8.30 -2.86
CA ILE A 83 12.19 8.38 -1.40
C ILE A 83 11.47 9.62 -0.85
N GLN A 84 11.61 10.77 -1.53
CA GLN A 84 11.05 12.05 -1.07
C GLN A 84 9.54 12.15 -1.34
N GLU A 85 9.09 11.77 -2.52
CA GLU A 85 7.71 11.98 -2.98
C GLU A 85 6.73 10.96 -2.39
N TYR A 86 7.17 9.71 -2.23
CA TYR A 86 6.33 8.63 -1.71
C TYR A 86 6.67 8.25 -0.27
N ASN A 87 7.54 9.02 0.40
CA ASN A 87 8.03 8.77 1.76
C ASN A 87 8.54 7.34 2.00
N ILE A 88 9.08 6.68 0.96
CA ILE A 88 9.57 5.32 1.07
C ILE A 88 10.96 5.36 1.70
N PRO A 89 11.19 4.70 2.85
CA PRO A 89 12.52 4.70 3.47
C PRO A 89 13.57 4.12 2.53
N LYS A 90 14.76 4.74 2.48
CA LYS A 90 15.88 4.29 1.63
C LYS A 90 16.12 2.77 1.75
N THR A 91 16.21 2.26 2.98
CA THR A 91 16.45 0.83 3.22
C THR A 91 15.34 -0.07 2.68
N THR A 92 14.09 0.41 2.64
CA THR A 92 12.95 -0.32 2.06
C THR A 92 13.05 -0.38 0.54
N LEU A 93 13.31 0.75 -0.12
CA LEU A 93 13.44 0.81 -1.58
C LEU A 93 14.58 -0.09 -2.08
N TYR A 94 15.74 -0.04 -1.42
CA TYR A 94 16.86 -0.91 -1.78
C TYR A 94 16.55 -2.40 -1.56
N LYS A 95 15.76 -2.75 -0.53
CA LYS A 95 15.29 -4.13 -0.36
C LYS A 95 14.38 -4.58 -1.49
N TRP A 96 13.52 -3.72 -2.01
CA TRP A 96 12.65 -4.07 -3.12
C TRP A 96 13.43 -4.31 -4.40
N ILE A 97 14.37 -3.41 -4.73
CA ILE A 97 15.25 -3.55 -5.89
C ILE A 97 15.99 -4.91 -5.84
N ASN A 98 16.48 -5.31 -4.67
CA ASN A 98 17.22 -6.58 -4.53
C ASN A 98 16.30 -7.81 -4.51
N LYS A 99 15.08 -7.69 -3.97
CA LYS A 99 14.15 -8.81 -3.77
C LYS A 99 13.32 -9.11 -5.03
N TYR A 100 13.02 -8.06 -5.79
CA TYR A 100 12.25 -8.11 -7.03
C TYR A 100 13.14 -7.58 -8.16
N PRO A 101 14.29 -8.23 -8.46
CA PRO A 101 15.00 -7.92 -9.69
C PRO A 101 14.04 -8.18 -10.84
N SER A 102 14.01 -7.27 -11.81
CA SER A 102 13.14 -7.29 -12.99
C SER A 102 13.01 -8.73 -13.49
N ASN A 103 11.85 -9.35 -13.27
CA ASN A 103 11.51 -10.59 -13.98
C ASN A 103 11.27 -10.16 -15.42
N GLY A 104 12.35 -10.04 -16.18
CA GLY A 104 12.30 -9.80 -17.61
C GLY A 104 11.73 -11.04 -18.28
N THR A 105 10.42 -11.04 -18.49
CA THR A 105 9.70 -11.66 -19.62
C THR A 105 8.32 -11.03 -19.73
#